data_AF-A0A7R9LLC2-F1
#
_entry.id   AF-A0A7R9LLC2-F1
#
_cell.length_a   1.000
_cell.length_b   1.000
_cell.length_c   1.000
_cell.angle_alpha   90.00
_cell.angle_beta   90.00
_cell.angle_gamma   90.00
#
_symmetry.space_group_name_H-M   'P 1'
#
loop_
_entity.id
_entity.type
_entity.pdbx_description
1 polymer ?
#
loop_
_entity_poly.entity_id
_entity_poly.type
_entity_poly.pdbx_seq_one_letter_code
_entity_poly.pdbx_strand_id
1 'polypeptide(L)'
;MGSNGAIYMDSTVHFHVAVQEKVTPVDTTGAGDAFMGALAYYLVCHPNLTVQEQMKRSIFIATRSVLKPGTQSSYPDKHQLPDHLFK
;
A
#
# COMPACT_ATOMS: atom_id res chain seq x y z
N MET A 1 1.16 -2.00 -10.37
CA MET A 1 0.75 -3.20 -11.15
C MET A 1 -0.50 -3.86 -10.55
N GLY A 2 -1.51 -3.08 -10.11
CA GLY A 2 -2.76 -3.63 -9.56
C GLY A 2 -2.56 -4.79 -8.57
N SER A 3 -3.25 -5.90 -8.81
CA SER A 3 -3.16 -7.15 -8.02
C SER A 3 -1.77 -7.82 -8.02
N ASN A 4 -0.84 -7.38 -8.87
CA ASN A 4 0.54 -7.86 -8.88
C ASN A 4 1.47 -7.01 -8.00
N GLY A 5 1.01 -5.91 -7.40
CA GLY A 5 1.83 -5.08 -6.50
C GLY A 5 2.55 -3.96 -7.26
N ALA A 6 3.83 -3.74 -6.99
CA ALA A 6 4.61 -2.65 -7.58
C ALA A 6 6.08 -3.01 -7.81
N ILE A 7 6.71 -2.35 -8.78
CA ILE A 7 8.15 -2.42 -9.01
C ILE A 7 8.78 -1.15 -8.46
N TYR A 8 9.87 -1.31 -7.71
CA TYR A 8 10.77 -0.22 -7.35
C TYR A 8 12.01 -0.29 -8.22
N MET A 9 12.49 0.87 -8.67
CA MET A 9 13.69 1.00 -9.47
C MET A 9 14.36 2.35 -9.19
N ASP A 10 15.65 2.32 -8.94
CA ASP A 10 16.54 3.49 -8.96
C ASP A 10 17.81 3.17 -9.78
N SER A 11 18.84 4.00 -9.68
CA SER A 11 20.09 3.83 -10.43
C SER A 11 20.92 2.59 -10.04
N THR A 12 20.65 1.97 -8.88
CA THR A 12 21.48 0.88 -8.33
C THR A 12 20.68 -0.40 -8.08
N VAL A 13 19.40 -0.29 -7.73
CA VAL A 13 18.56 -1.44 -7.37
C VAL A 13 17.23 -1.42 -8.11
N HIS A 14 16.76 -2.63 -8.44
CA HIS A 14 15.43 -2.84 -8.98
C HIS A 14 14.86 -4.12 -8.36
N PHE A 15 13.61 -4.07 -7.91
CA PHE A 15 12.95 -5.24 -7.36
C PHE A 15 11.43 -5.13 -7.47
N HIS A 16 10.78 -6.29 -7.51
CA HIS A 16 9.33 -6.41 -7.51
C HIS A 16 8.83 -6.68 -6.09
N VAL A 17 7.84 -5.91 -5.63
CA VAL A 17 7.12 -6.14 -4.39
C VAL A 17 5.71 -6.64 -4.73
N ALA A 18 5.49 -7.93 -4.53
CA ALA A 18 4.20 -8.55 -4.77
C ALA A 18 3.18 -8.20 -3.68
N VAL A 19 1.89 -8.30 -4.03
CA VAL A 19 0.81 -8.26 -3.04
C VAL A 19 0.95 -9.43 -2.09
N GLN A 20 0.82 -9.17 -0.79
CA GLN A 20 1.00 -10.18 0.26
C GLN A 20 -0.20 -11.13 0.38
N GLU A 21 -1.41 -10.63 0.11
CA GLU A 21 -2.67 -11.35 0.25
C GLU A 21 -3.51 -11.15 -1.00
N LYS A 22 -3.80 -12.24 -1.73
CA LYS A 22 -4.74 -12.17 -2.85
C LYS A 22 -6.15 -11.99 -2.29
N VAL A 23 -6.84 -10.97 -2.80
CA VAL A 23 -8.21 -10.66 -2.41
C VAL A 23 -9.12 -10.62 -3.62
N THR A 24 -10.42 -10.84 -3.40
CA THR A 24 -11.46 -10.54 -4.37
C THR A 24 -11.87 -9.08 -4.19
N PRO A 25 -11.56 -8.17 -5.13
CA PRO A 25 -11.91 -6.76 -4.98
C PRO A 25 -13.43 -6.56 -5.12
N VAL A 26 -13.97 -5.64 -4.33
CA VAL A 26 -15.35 -5.14 -4.46
C VAL A 26 -15.38 -3.94 -5.41
N ASP A 27 -14.45 -3.01 -5.24
CA ASP A 27 -14.28 -1.81 -6.07
C ASP A 27 -12.80 -1.43 -6.07
N THR A 28 -12.18 -1.25 -7.24
CA THR A 28 -10.74 -0.91 -7.33
C THR A 28 -10.48 0.58 -7.48
N THR A 29 -11.55 1.38 -7.53
CA THR A 29 -11.47 2.83 -7.73
C THR A 29 -10.71 3.48 -6.58
N GLY A 30 -9.65 4.22 -6.90
CA GLY A 30 -8.84 4.94 -5.90
C GLY A 30 -7.78 4.08 -5.19
N ALA A 31 -7.60 2.81 -5.56
CA ALA A 31 -6.55 1.97 -4.96
C ALA A 31 -5.13 2.52 -5.21
N GLY A 32 -4.92 3.17 -6.36
CA GLY A 32 -3.67 3.85 -6.69
C GLY A 32 -3.41 5.06 -5.78
N ASP A 33 -4.44 5.86 -5.50
CA ASP A 33 -4.34 7.01 -4.61
C ASP A 33 -4.14 6.56 -3.15
N ALA A 34 -4.80 5.48 -2.72
CA ALA A 34 -4.56 4.85 -1.43
C ALA A 34 -3.11 4.37 -1.29
N PHE A 35 -2.56 3.75 -2.33
CA PHE A 35 -1.15 3.36 -2.37
C PHE A 35 -0.22 4.57 -2.27
N MET A 36 -0.47 5.63 -3.05
CA MET A 36 0.36 6.84 -3.04
C MET A 36 0.30 7.58 -1.71
N GLY A 37 -0.89 7.70 -1.11
CA GLY A 37 -1.07 8.31 0.19
C GLY A 37 -0.35 7.52 1.30
N ALA A 38 -0.46 6.20 1.28
CA ALA A 38 0.28 5.34 2.21
C ALA A 38 1.80 5.45 2.01
N LEU A 39 2.28 5.47 0.77
CA LEU A 39 3.70 5.62 0.46
C LEU A 39 4.24 6.97 0.93
N ALA A 40 3.51 8.06 0.69
CA ALA A 40 3.88 9.39 1.17
C ALA A 40 3.95 9.42 2.71
N TYR A 41 2.98 8.81 3.40
CA TYR A 41 3.01 8.68 4.84
C TYR A 41 4.28 7.95 5.32
N TYR A 42 4.63 6.81 4.72
CA TYR A 42 5.81 6.05 5.13
C TYR A 42 7.13 6.76 4.84
N LEU A 43 7.23 7.47 3.70
CA LEU A 43 8.42 8.25 3.35
C LEU A 43 8.69 9.37 4.37
N VAL A 44 7.64 10.01 4.88
CA VAL A 44 7.75 11.14 5.80
C VAL A 44 7.81 10.70 7.26
N CYS A 45 6.92 9.80 7.68
CA CYS A 45 6.76 9.44 9.09
C CYS A 45 7.63 8.24 9.51
N HIS A 46 8.10 7.42 8.57
CA HIS A 46 8.87 6.21 8.83
C HIS A 46 10.16 6.13 7.97
N PRO A 47 11.02 7.16 7.99
CA PRO A 47 12.21 7.22 7.13
C PRO A 47 13.25 6.14 7.45
N ASN A 48 13.17 5.51 8.63
CA ASN A 48 14.07 4.43 9.05
C ASN A 48 13.71 3.07 8.43
N LEU A 49 12.52 2.92 7.85
CA LEU A 49 12.15 1.70 7.14
C LEU A 49 12.87 1.62 5.80
N THR A 50 13.21 0.41 5.37
CA THR A 50 13.71 0.21 4.01
C THR A 50 12.62 0.54 3.00
N VAL A 51 13.00 1.03 1.81
CA VAL A 51 12.04 1.33 0.74
C VAL A 51 11.17 0.11 0.40
N GLN A 52 11.75 -1.10 0.45
CA GLN A 52 11.00 -2.34 0.24
C GLN A 52 9.89 -2.53 1.29
N GLU A 53 10.14 -2.23 2.56
CA GLU A 53 9.15 -2.33 3.62
C GLU A 53 8.07 -1.24 3.51
N GLN A 54 8.47 0.00 3.18
CA GLN A 54 7.53 1.09 2.91
C GLN A 54 6.58 0.74 1.76
N MET A 55 7.11 0.20 0.67
CA MET A 55 6.34 -0.28 -0.48
C MET A 55 5.40 -1.43 -0.09
N LYS A 56 5.91 -2.41 0.66
CA LYS A 56 5.14 -3.58 1.11
C LYS A 56 3.94 -3.20 1.98
N ARG A 57 4.12 -2.26 2.92
CA ARG A 57 3.03 -1.74 3.77
C ARG A 57 2.05 -0.88 2.96
N SER A 58 2.53 -0.07 2.03
CA SER A 58 1.68 0.73 1.14
C SER A 58 0.79 -0.13 0.25
N ILE A 59 1.33 -1.22 -0.31
CA ILE A 59 0.57 -2.21 -1.07
C ILE A 59 -0.51 -2.82 -0.19
N PHE A 60 -0.19 -3.20 1.05
CA PHE A 60 -1.17 -3.77 1.98
C PHE A 60 -2.34 -2.82 2.23
N ILE A 61 -2.07 -1.54 2.48
CA ILE A 61 -3.12 -0.52 2.71
C ILE A 61 -3.99 -0.35 1.45
N ALA A 62 -3.37 -0.29 0.27
CA ALA A 62 -4.10 -0.25 -1.00
C ALA A 62 -4.96 -1.51 -1.21
N THR A 63 -4.46 -2.70 -0.86
CA THR A 63 -5.24 -3.94 -0.89
C THR A 63 -6.45 -3.90 0.03
N ARG A 64 -6.41 -3.17 1.15
CA ARG A 64 -7.60 -2.98 2.01
C ARG A 64 -8.62 -2.03 1.42
N SER A 65 -8.18 -1.00 0.68
CA SER A 65 -9.10 -0.06 0.02
C SER A 65 -10.05 -0.75 -0.97
N VAL A 66 -9.60 -1.82 -1.64
CA VAL A 66 -10.43 -2.46 -2.67
C VAL A 66 -11.55 -3.35 -2.12
N LEU A 67 -11.64 -3.52 -0.80
CA LEU A 67 -12.59 -4.43 -0.15
C LEU A 67 -13.93 -3.77 0.18
N LYS A 68 -14.08 -2.47 -0.10
CA LYS A 68 -15.30 -1.69 0.13
C LYS A 68 -15.61 -0.82 -1.09
N PRO A 69 -16.88 -0.50 -1.34
CA PRO A 69 -17.23 0.41 -2.44
C PRO A 69 -16.77 1.85 -2.17
N GLY A 70 -16.46 2.56 -3.25
CA GLY A 70 -16.13 3.98 -3.22
C GLY A 70 -14.64 4.28 -3.16
N THR A 71 -14.28 5.52 -3.48
CA THR A 71 -12.90 6.01 -3.54
C THR A 71 -12.39 6.35 -2.13
N GLN A 72 -12.40 7.62 -1.72
CA GLN A 72 -11.90 8.04 -0.41
C GLN A 72 -12.62 7.33 0.76
N SER A 73 -13.91 7.04 0.61
CA SER A 73 -14.72 6.36 1.62
C SER A 73 -14.31 4.91 1.89
N SER A 74 -13.56 4.27 0.99
CA SER A 74 -13.07 2.90 1.17
C SER A 74 -11.71 2.83 1.87
N TYR A 75 -11.03 3.97 2.06
CA TYR A 75 -9.70 3.99 2.64
C TYR A 75 -9.76 3.59 4.11
N PRO A 76 -8.86 2.70 4.56
CA PRO A 76 -8.87 2.26 5.94
C PRO A 76 -8.35 3.36 6.87
N ASP A 77 -9.05 3.57 7.98
CA ASP A 77 -8.51 4.35 9.09
C ASP A 77 -7.43 3.56 9.85
N LYS A 78 -6.57 4.26 10.59
CA LYS A 78 -5.50 3.66 11.39
C LYS A 78 -5.99 2.51 12.31
N HIS A 79 -7.14 2.68 12.95
CA HIS A 79 -7.70 1.68 13.88
C HIS A 79 -8.22 0.41 13.17
N GLN A 80 -8.40 0.44 11.85
CA GLN A 80 -8.81 -0.70 11.04
C GLN A 80 -7.61 -1.49 10.51
N LEU A 81 -6.38 -1.02 10.78
CA LEU A 81 -5.13 -1.57 10.29
C LEU A 81 -4.33 -2.21 11.44
N PRO A 82 -3.57 -3.29 11.17
CA PRO A 82 -2.72 -3.90 12.19
C PRO A 82 -1.67 -2.95 12.76
N ASP A 83 -1.46 -2.97 14.08
CA ASP A 83 -0.54 -2.06 14.78
C ASP A 83 0.90 -2.09 14.27
N HIS A 84 1.38 -3.26 13.80
CA HIS A 84 2.75 -3.42 13.31
C HIS A 84 3.04 -2.56 12.07
N LEU A 85 2.01 -2.08 11.36
CA LEU A 85 2.17 -1.18 10.23
C LEU A 85 2.63 0.22 10.64
N PHE A 86 2.55 0.57 11.92
CA PHE A 86 2.89 1.90 12.44
C PHE A 86 4.10 1.89 13.39
N LYS A 87 4.67 0.71 13.64
CA LYS A 87 5.89 0.50 14.42
C LYS A 87 7.12 0.53 13.52
#